data_AF-A0A7Y5IFI3-F1
#
_entry.id   AF-A0A7Y5IFI3-F1
#
_cell.length_a   1.000
_cell.length_b   1.000
_cell.length_c   1.000
_cell.angle_alpha   90.00
_cell.angle_beta   90.00
_cell.angle_gamma   90.00
#
_symmetry.space_group_name_H-M   'P 1'
#
loop_
_entity.id
_entity.type
_entity.pdbx_description
1 polymer ?
#
loop_
_entity_poly.entity_id
_entity_poly.type
_entity_poly.pdbx_seq_one_letter_code
_entity_poly.pdbx_strand_id
1 'polypeptide(L)'
;MSTEATASKGGLEWKWIVAGIFAGTALCLSLYLMIAKTFHIPLIPTYMSLLGLVVMGIIIGYKSEGYTIKEPAIGGFVTLLLTGIILSTGFGFSFTTMELGIAAVMGLLLGLVGGWVGEQIQITPEELVKELEDDKKGGLQWGWIIAGTVIAFIFNAFFVIGGFALLKFGVVGILLALSASFLFAGLLVGYFSPGVTIMEAGIAGVLSVILNAAFLYSFNLLMADESIYVVEELAAGFVLSLIGGWLGEKLQAFMENDGKHEKE
;
A
#
# COMPACT_ATOMS: atom_id res chain seq x y z
N MET A 1 -20.72 -19.34 -1.06
CA MET A 1 -21.02 -19.75 0.32
C MET A 1 -21.11 -18.48 1.15
N SER A 2 -22.22 -18.27 1.83
CA SER A 2 -22.43 -17.11 2.70
C SER A 2 -21.48 -17.25 3.89
N THR A 3 -20.44 -16.42 3.92
CA THR A 3 -19.65 -16.23 5.14
C THR A 3 -20.61 -15.71 6.21
N GLU A 4 -20.73 -16.44 7.31
CA GLU A 4 -21.27 -15.88 8.55
C GLU A 4 -20.36 -14.71 8.90
N ALA A 5 -20.77 -13.52 8.45
CA ALA A 5 -20.17 -12.27 8.83
C ALA A 5 -20.15 -12.24 10.34
N THR A 6 -18.96 -12.31 10.93
CA THR A 6 -18.69 -11.89 12.29
C THR A 6 -19.14 -10.44 12.38
N ALA A 7 -20.41 -10.26 12.74
CA ALA A 7 -21.01 -8.97 13.01
C ALA A 7 -20.09 -8.24 14.00
N SER A 8 -19.70 -7.01 13.68
CA SER A 8 -18.79 -6.23 14.53
C SER A 8 -19.31 -6.27 15.97
N LYS A 9 -18.53 -6.87 16.87
CA LYS A 9 -18.75 -6.70 18.30
C LYS A 9 -18.26 -5.29 18.63
N GLY A 10 -19.13 -4.29 18.50
CA GLY A 10 -18.86 -2.93 18.98
C GLY A 10 -18.97 -1.86 17.90
N GLY A 11 -19.32 -0.65 18.34
CA GLY A 11 -19.40 0.55 17.50
C GLY A 11 -18.04 1.07 17.05
N LEU A 12 -18.03 2.24 16.41
CA LEU A 12 -16.83 2.88 15.84
C LEU A 12 -15.67 3.00 16.85
N GLU A 13 -14.49 2.50 16.47
CA GLU A 13 -13.26 2.62 17.25
C GLU A 13 -12.58 3.99 17.04
N TRP A 14 -13.17 5.03 17.64
CA TRP A 14 -12.72 6.41 17.49
C TRP A 14 -11.23 6.65 17.78
N LYS A 15 -10.63 5.90 18.71
CA LYS A 15 -9.19 6.01 19.02
C LYS A 15 -8.31 5.77 17.80
N TRP A 16 -8.66 4.78 16.97
CA TRP A 16 -7.90 4.41 15.78
C TRP A 16 -8.21 5.32 14.61
N ILE A 17 -9.46 5.77 14.47
CA ILE A 17 -9.84 6.81 13.51
C ILE A 17 -9.00 8.07 13.74
N VAL A 18 -8.91 8.54 15.00
CA VAL A 18 -8.15 9.75 15.35
C VAL A 18 -6.66 9.54 15.10
N ALA A 19 -6.08 8.41 15.53
CA ALA A 19 -4.67 8.10 15.27
C ALA A 19 -4.36 8.05 13.77
N GLY A 20 -5.23 7.40 12.99
CA GLY A 20 -5.16 7.34 11.54
C GLY A 20 -5.22 8.72 10.90
N ILE A 21 -6.14 9.60 11.34
CA ILE A 21 -6.24 10.97 10.82
C ILE A 21 -4.93 11.74 11.05
N PHE A 22 -4.35 11.68 12.26
CA PHE A 22 -3.09 12.38 12.52
C PHE A 22 -1.94 11.85 11.66
N ALA A 23 -1.79 10.52 11.58
CA ALA A 23 -0.75 9.89 10.76
C ALA A 23 -0.95 10.22 9.28
N GLY A 24 -2.19 10.11 8.78
CA GLY A 24 -2.57 10.41 7.41
C GLY A 24 -2.31 11.86 7.05
N THR A 25 -2.77 12.81 7.86
CA THR A 25 -2.56 14.25 7.60
C THR A 25 -1.08 14.59 7.61
N ALA A 26 -0.32 14.11 8.60
CA ALA A 26 1.12 14.35 8.67
C ALA A 26 1.84 13.82 7.43
N LEU A 27 1.48 12.62 6.97
CA LEU A 27 2.08 11.97 5.83
C LEU A 27 1.69 12.64 4.51
N CYS A 28 0.40 12.94 4.30
CA CYS A 28 -0.11 13.70 3.17
C CYS A 28 0.64 15.03 3.02
N LEU A 29 0.73 15.81 4.10
CA LEU A 29 1.43 17.10 4.09
C LEU A 29 2.92 16.94 3.79
N SER A 30 3.58 15.98 4.44
CA SER A 30 5.01 15.75 4.25
C SER A 30 5.32 15.39 2.80
N LEU A 31 4.54 14.48 2.21
CA LEU A 31 4.68 14.07 0.82
C LEU A 31 4.39 15.24 -0.13
N TYR A 32 3.30 15.97 0.08
CA TYR A 32 2.98 17.11 -0.76
C TYR A 32 4.10 18.15 -0.77
N LEU A 33 4.55 18.59 0.41
CA LEU A 33 5.54 19.65 0.55
C LEU A 33 6.93 19.24 0.02
N MET A 34 7.29 17.97 0.18
CA MET A 34 8.52 17.40 -0.35
C MET A 34 8.53 17.36 -1.88
N ILE A 35 7.42 16.93 -2.47
CA ILE A 35 7.29 16.73 -3.92
C ILE A 35 7.02 18.04 -4.66
N ALA A 36 6.23 18.94 -4.09
CA ALA A 36 5.84 20.21 -4.72
C ALA A 36 7.03 21.12 -5.05
N LYS A 37 8.14 21.00 -4.30
CA LYS A 37 9.38 21.73 -4.58
C LYS A 37 10.23 21.09 -5.68
N THR A 38 10.00 19.81 -5.98
CA THR A 38 10.80 19.03 -6.92
C THR A 38 10.17 19.01 -8.32
N PHE A 39 8.85 18.94 -8.40
CA PHE A 39 8.13 18.79 -9.67
C PHE A 39 7.30 20.03 -9.98
N HIS A 40 7.36 20.50 -11.22
CA HIS A 40 6.60 21.68 -11.69
C HIS A 40 5.15 21.34 -12.09
N ILE A 41 4.76 20.06 -12.03
CA ILE A 41 3.41 19.58 -12.38
C ILE A 41 2.59 19.46 -11.07
N PRO A 42 1.58 20.31 -10.82
CA PRO A 42 0.83 20.34 -9.55
C PRO A 42 0.05 19.05 -9.21
N LEU A 43 -0.24 18.24 -10.23
CA LEU A 43 -0.98 16.99 -10.06
C LEU A 43 -0.10 15.89 -9.42
N ILE A 44 1.22 15.91 -9.63
CA ILE A 44 2.17 14.95 -9.01
C ILE A 44 2.20 15.07 -7.47
N PRO A 45 2.45 16.24 -6.85
CA PRO A 45 2.43 16.35 -5.39
C PRO A 45 1.06 16.06 -4.80
N THR A 46 -0.03 16.40 -5.51
CA THR A 46 -1.39 16.04 -5.10
C THR A 46 -1.55 14.52 -5.03
N TYR A 47 -1.17 13.80 -6.09
CA TYR A 47 -1.22 12.35 -6.11
C TYR A 47 -0.37 11.71 -5.02
N MET A 48 0.88 12.16 -4.88
CA MET A 48 1.81 11.67 -3.86
C MET A 48 1.24 11.89 -2.46
N SER A 49 0.59 13.03 -2.22
CA SER A 49 -0.11 13.28 -0.96
C SER A 49 -1.20 12.25 -0.68
N LEU A 50 -1.96 11.79 -1.69
CA LEU A 50 -3.06 10.84 -1.48
C LEU A 50 -2.59 9.46 -1.00
N LEU A 51 -1.32 9.10 -1.20
CA LEU A 51 -0.76 7.86 -0.64
C LEU A 51 -0.78 7.86 0.90
N GLY A 52 -0.75 9.04 1.52
CA GLY A 52 -0.94 9.18 2.96
C GLY A 52 -2.32 8.66 3.42
N LEU A 53 -3.33 8.71 2.54
CA LEU A 53 -4.66 8.16 2.83
C LEU A 53 -4.67 6.64 2.77
N VAL A 54 -3.88 6.01 1.89
CA VAL A 54 -3.75 4.54 1.90
C VAL A 54 -3.13 4.08 3.20
N VAL A 55 -2.03 4.72 3.63
CA VAL A 55 -1.35 4.38 4.90
C VAL A 55 -2.26 4.63 6.10
N MET A 56 -3.01 5.73 6.11
CA MET A 56 -4.04 6.00 7.13
C MET A 56 -5.08 4.88 7.18
N GLY A 57 -5.58 4.46 6.00
CA GLY A 57 -6.50 3.35 5.89
C GLY A 57 -5.91 2.07 6.47
N ILE A 58 -4.67 1.72 6.12
CA ILE A 58 -3.96 0.53 6.63
C ILE A 58 -3.86 0.58 8.15
N ILE A 59 -3.49 1.73 8.73
CA ILE A 59 -3.40 1.90 10.18
C ILE A 59 -4.74 1.65 10.87
N ILE A 60 -5.83 2.22 10.33
CA ILE A 60 -7.18 2.04 10.89
C ILE A 60 -7.62 0.58 10.76
N GLY A 61 -7.55 0.02 9.55
CA GLY A 61 -8.01 -1.34 9.28
C GLY A 61 -7.21 -2.42 10.00
N TYR A 62 -5.91 -2.20 10.22
CA TYR A 62 -5.07 -3.13 10.97
C TYR A 62 -5.35 -3.12 12.49
N LYS A 63 -5.80 -1.98 13.03
CA LYS A 63 -5.94 -1.79 14.48
C LYS A 63 -7.35 -1.90 15.00
N SER A 64 -8.34 -1.63 14.16
CA SER A 64 -9.73 -1.69 14.54
C SER A 64 -10.28 -3.10 14.37
N GLU A 65 -11.13 -3.56 15.30
CA GLU A 65 -11.63 -4.93 15.29
C GLU A 65 -12.84 -5.08 14.34
N GLY A 66 -12.76 -6.06 13.42
CA GLY A 66 -13.88 -6.49 12.57
C GLY A 66 -13.92 -5.82 11.20
N TYR A 67 -15.12 -5.76 10.59
CA TYR A 67 -15.32 -5.09 9.29
C TYR A 67 -15.40 -3.58 9.49
N THR A 68 -14.32 -2.88 9.16
CA THR A 68 -14.07 -1.50 9.58
C THR A 68 -14.22 -0.49 8.46
N ILE A 69 -14.61 -0.86 7.23
CA ILE A 69 -14.79 0.03 6.04
C ILE A 69 -15.34 1.45 6.34
N LYS A 70 -16.24 1.59 7.33
CA LYS A 70 -16.78 2.90 7.76
C LYS A 70 -15.72 3.83 8.35
N GLU A 71 -14.75 3.29 9.08
CA GLU A 71 -13.73 4.02 9.83
C GLU A 71 -12.64 4.61 8.91
N PRO A 72 -12.04 3.86 7.96
CA PRO A 72 -11.19 4.45 6.92
C PRO A 72 -11.91 5.48 6.06
N ALA A 73 -13.23 5.33 5.83
CA ALA A 73 -14.01 6.32 5.08
C ALA A 73 -14.10 7.66 5.84
N ILE A 74 -14.44 7.62 7.13
CA ILE A 74 -14.50 8.81 7.99
C ILE A 74 -13.10 9.42 8.13
N GLY A 75 -12.10 8.60 8.44
CA GLY A 75 -10.71 9.04 8.57
C GLY A 75 -10.20 9.68 7.29
N GLY A 76 -10.51 9.10 6.13
CA GLY A 76 -10.12 9.60 4.82
C GLY A 76 -10.73 10.96 4.48
N PHE A 77 -12.04 11.11 4.70
CA PHE A 77 -12.72 12.38 4.48
C PHE A 77 -12.15 13.50 5.34
N VAL A 78 -11.97 13.25 6.64
CA VAL A 78 -11.43 14.25 7.58
C VAL A 78 -9.98 14.57 7.25
N THR A 79 -9.14 13.57 6.97
CA THR A 79 -7.74 13.77 6.60
C THR A 79 -7.60 14.61 5.33
N LEU A 80 -8.43 14.36 4.33
CA LEU A 80 -8.42 15.11 3.07
C LEU A 80 -8.82 16.57 3.28
N LEU A 81 -9.86 16.83 4.07
CA LEU A 81 -10.27 18.19 4.44
C LEU A 81 -9.17 18.93 5.20
N LEU A 82 -8.61 18.32 6.24
CA LEU A 82 -7.54 18.93 7.03
C LEU A 82 -6.31 19.23 6.18
N THR A 83 -5.89 18.28 5.35
CA THR A 83 -4.75 18.46 4.45
C THR A 83 -5.00 19.62 3.48
N GLY A 84 -6.17 19.67 2.83
CA GLY A 84 -6.53 20.75 1.92
C GLY A 84 -6.55 22.12 2.58
N ILE A 85 -7.14 22.22 3.78
CA ILE A 85 -7.17 23.47 4.56
C ILE A 85 -5.76 23.91 4.95
N ILE A 86 -4.91 23.00 5.43
CA ILE A 86 -3.56 23.34 5.87
C ILE A 86 -2.70 23.77 4.68
N LEU A 87 -2.75 23.04 3.55
CA LEU A 87 -2.00 23.42 2.36
C LEU A 87 -2.48 24.76 1.80
N SER A 88 -3.79 25.01 1.80
CA SER A 88 -4.32 26.25 1.26
C SER A 88 -4.08 27.47 2.17
N THR A 89 -4.45 27.37 3.44
CA THR A 89 -4.40 28.50 4.37
C THR A 89 -3.03 28.64 5.05
N GLY A 90 -2.36 27.53 5.34
CA GLY A 90 -1.06 27.50 6.03
C GLY A 90 0.13 27.69 5.08
N PHE A 91 0.05 27.18 3.85
CA PHE A 91 1.15 27.21 2.89
C PHE A 91 0.86 27.99 1.60
N GLY A 92 -0.36 28.51 1.43
CA GLY A 92 -0.73 29.36 0.29
C GLY A 92 -0.91 28.62 -1.03
N PHE A 93 -1.09 27.30 -1.02
CA PHE A 93 -1.36 26.55 -2.25
C PHE A 93 -2.80 26.80 -2.73
N SER A 94 -2.96 27.05 -4.02
CA SER A 94 -4.27 27.13 -4.68
C SER A 94 -4.54 25.86 -5.47
N PHE A 95 -5.68 25.23 -5.23
CA PHE A 95 -6.12 24.05 -5.97
C PHE A 95 -7.25 24.40 -6.92
N THR A 96 -7.23 23.82 -8.10
CA THR A 96 -8.35 23.90 -9.04
C THR A 96 -9.52 23.04 -8.56
N THR A 97 -10.74 23.36 -9.00
CA THR A 97 -11.93 22.54 -8.71
C THR A 97 -11.77 21.09 -9.19
N MET A 98 -11.08 20.90 -10.31
CA MET A 98 -10.79 19.57 -10.86
C MET A 98 -9.85 18.77 -9.96
N GLU A 99 -8.76 19.39 -9.48
CA GLU A 99 -7.83 18.73 -8.55
C GLU A 99 -8.52 18.36 -7.24
N LEU A 100 -9.33 19.24 -6.67
CA LEU A 100 -10.10 18.95 -5.46
C LEU A 100 -11.11 17.81 -5.68
N GLY A 101 -11.81 17.81 -6.82
CA GLY A 101 -12.76 16.76 -7.17
C GLY A 101 -12.09 15.39 -7.33
N ILE A 102 -10.98 15.33 -8.08
CA ILE A 102 -10.21 14.10 -8.27
C ILE A 102 -9.60 13.64 -6.94
N ALA A 103 -9.01 14.55 -6.17
CA ALA A 103 -8.42 14.24 -4.87
C ALA A 103 -9.46 13.68 -3.91
N ALA A 104 -10.67 14.25 -3.87
CA ALA A 104 -11.74 13.76 -3.00
C ALA A 104 -12.15 12.33 -3.34
N VAL A 105 -12.39 12.04 -4.63
CA VAL A 105 -12.80 10.70 -5.08
C VAL A 105 -11.67 9.70 -4.88
N MET A 106 -10.47 10.01 -5.38
CA MET A 106 -9.32 9.11 -5.28
C MET A 106 -8.87 8.92 -3.84
N GLY A 107 -8.85 9.98 -3.04
CA GLY A 107 -8.47 9.91 -1.65
C GLY A 107 -9.40 9.03 -0.82
N LEU A 108 -10.70 9.09 -1.06
CA LEU A 108 -11.67 8.21 -0.41
C LEU A 108 -11.46 6.75 -0.83
N LEU A 109 -11.32 6.49 -2.15
CA LEU A 109 -11.07 5.14 -2.65
C LEU A 109 -9.76 4.56 -2.08
N LEU A 110 -8.70 5.36 -2.05
CA LEU A 110 -7.40 4.97 -1.52
C LEU A 110 -7.44 4.71 -0.01
N GLY A 111 -8.19 5.51 0.76
CA GLY A 111 -8.43 5.25 2.18
C GLY A 111 -9.17 3.95 2.43
N LEU A 112 -10.19 3.65 1.61
CA LEU A 112 -10.93 2.38 1.69
C LEU A 112 -10.07 1.18 1.32
N VAL A 113 -9.29 1.28 0.23
CA VAL A 113 -8.33 0.25 -0.17
C VAL A 113 -7.31 0.01 0.94
N GLY A 114 -6.78 1.08 1.54
CA GLY A 114 -5.88 0.97 2.68
C GLY A 114 -6.53 0.26 3.86
N GLY A 115 -7.77 0.62 4.20
CA GLY A 115 -8.57 -0.04 5.24
C GLY A 115 -8.68 -1.54 5.02
N TRP A 116 -9.10 -1.92 3.82
CA TRP A 116 -9.21 -3.33 3.44
C TRP A 116 -7.86 -4.05 3.50
N VAL A 117 -6.76 -3.45 3.03
CA VAL A 117 -5.41 -4.03 3.15
C VAL A 117 -5.02 -4.21 4.63
N GLY A 118 -5.33 -3.23 5.48
CA GLY A 118 -5.10 -3.32 6.93
C GLY A 118 -5.83 -4.50 7.57
N GLU A 119 -7.09 -4.70 7.19
CA GLU A 119 -7.91 -5.84 7.65
C GLU A 119 -7.30 -7.19 7.20
N GLN A 120 -6.75 -7.28 5.98
CA GLN A 120 -6.06 -8.49 5.53
C GLN A 120 -4.81 -8.80 6.38
N ILE A 121 -4.08 -7.78 6.83
CA ILE A 121 -2.90 -7.95 7.68
C ILE A 121 -3.27 -8.35 9.12
N GLN A 122 -4.50 -8.08 9.55
CA GLN A 122 -4.97 -8.39 10.91
C GLN A 122 -5.28 -9.88 11.13
N ILE A 123 -5.42 -10.68 10.06
CA ILE A 123 -5.82 -12.10 10.15
C ILE A 123 -4.94 -12.84 11.18
N THR A 124 -5.58 -13.40 12.21
CA THR A 124 -4.88 -14.06 13.31
C THR A 124 -4.28 -15.40 12.85
N PRO A 125 -3.18 -15.89 13.47
CA PRO A 125 -2.62 -17.19 13.13
C PRO A 125 -3.63 -18.35 13.22
N GLU A 126 -4.57 -18.30 14.17
CA GLU A 126 -5.62 -19.31 14.30
C GLU A 126 -6.65 -19.26 13.17
N GLU A 127 -7.04 -18.07 12.72
CA GLU A 127 -7.92 -17.89 11.56
C GLU A 127 -7.20 -18.23 10.25
N LEU A 128 -5.91 -17.89 10.16
CA LEU A 128 -5.04 -18.24 9.05
C LEU A 128 -4.91 -19.78 8.92
N VAL A 129 -4.70 -20.49 10.03
CA VAL A 129 -4.67 -21.97 10.05
C VAL A 129 -6.02 -22.56 9.64
N LYS A 130 -7.12 -21.95 10.04
CA LYS A 130 -8.46 -22.39 9.63
C LYS A 130 -8.70 -22.17 8.13
N GLU A 131 -8.28 -21.02 7.59
CA GLU A 131 -8.30 -20.76 6.14
C GLU A 131 -7.38 -21.70 5.37
N LEU A 132 -6.18 -22.00 5.90
CA LEU A 132 -5.24 -23.00 5.37
C LEU A 132 -5.84 -24.41 5.34
N GLU A 133 -6.61 -24.79 6.36
CA GLU A 133 -7.27 -26.09 6.44
C GLU A 133 -8.46 -26.21 5.47
N ASP A 134 -9.22 -25.13 5.29
CA ASP A 134 -10.30 -25.05 4.30
C ASP A 134 -9.75 -24.95 2.86
N ASP A 135 -8.58 -24.34 2.67
CA ASP A 135 -7.92 -24.14 1.38
C ASP A 135 -6.83 -25.18 1.06
N LYS A 136 -6.95 -26.39 1.64
CA LYS A 136 -6.12 -27.60 1.34
C LYS A 136 -6.05 -28.02 -0.14
N LYS A 137 -6.57 -27.21 -1.07
CA LYS A 137 -6.44 -27.38 -2.52
C LYS A 137 -5.30 -26.57 -3.16
N GLY A 138 -4.54 -25.77 -2.40
CA GLY A 138 -3.35 -25.08 -2.92
C GLY A 138 -3.70 -24.03 -3.99
N GLY A 139 -4.66 -23.16 -3.69
CA GLY A 139 -5.09 -22.08 -4.57
C GLY A 139 -4.23 -20.82 -4.46
N LEU A 140 -4.33 -19.94 -5.45
CA LEU A 140 -3.80 -18.57 -5.37
C LEU A 140 -4.75 -17.69 -4.58
N GLN A 141 -4.23 -17.00 -3.57
CA GLN A 141 -4.95 -16.03 -2.76
C GLN A 141 -4.98 -14.65 -3.42
N TRP A 142 -6.01 -14.41 -4.24
CA TRP A 142 -6.18 -13.13 -4.96
C TRP A 142 -6.25 -11.90 -4.05
N GLY A 143 -6.75 -12.05 -2.81
CA GLY A 143 -6.72 -10.98 -1.81
C GLY A 143 -5.28 -10.51 -1.53
N TRP A 144 -4.37 -11.44 -1.30
CA TRP A 144 -2.96 -11.14 -1.06
C TRP A 144 -2.22 -10.63 -2.29
N ILE A 145 -2.56 -11.11 -3.48
CA ILE A 145 -2.02 -10.56 -4.74
C ILE A 145 -2.38 -9.07 -4.87
N ILE A 146 -3.63 -8.70 -4.60
CA ILE A 146 -4.10 -7.31 -4.69
C ILE A 146 -3.46 -6.48 -3.56
N ALA A 147 -3.45 -6.97 -2.33
CA ALA A 147 -2.82 -6.27 -1.21
C ALA A 147 -1.33 -6.04 -1.45
N GLY A 148 -0.61 -7.07 -1.91
CA GLY A 148 0.79 -6.98 -2.32
C GLY A 148 1.03 -5.98 -3.44
N THR A 149 0.15 -5.92 -4.43
CA THR A 149 0.22 -4.94 -5.53
C THR A 149 0.14 -3.51 -4.99
N VAL A 150 -0.81 -3.27 -4.08
CA VAL A 150 -1.00 -1.96 -3.43
C VAL A 150 0.20 -1.60 -2.57
N ILE A 151 0.70 -2.52 -1.75
CA ILE A 151 1.89 -2.32 -0.90
C ILE A 151 3.12 -2.01 -1.75
N ALA A 152 3.37 -2.79 -2.80
CA ALA A 152 4.47 -2.57 -3.73
C ALA A 152 4.36 -1.22 -4.43
N PHE A 153 3.14 -0.81 -4.81
CA PHE A 153 2.91 0.48 -5.43
C PHE A 153 3.23 1.64 -4.46
N ILE A 154 2.79 1.54 -3.21
CA ILE A 154 3.10 2.50 -2.15
C ILE A 154 4.61 2.58 -1.92
N PHE A 155 5.29 1.44 -1.74
CA PHE A 155 6.74 1.42 -1.53
C PHE A 155 7.51 1.99 -2.72
N ASN A 156 7.08 1.72 -3.95
CA ASN A 156 7.66 2.33 -5.14
C ASN A 156 7.55 3.84 -5.09
N ALA A 157 6.36 4.37 -4.82
CA ALA A 157 6.18 5.81 -4.70
C ALA A 157 7.02 6.41 -3.56
N PHE A 158 7.12 5.76 -2.40
CA PHE A 158 7.95 6.25 -1.28
C PHE A 158 9.45 6.18 -1.58
N PHE A 159 9.97 5.01 -1.95
CA PHE A 159 11.41 4.81 -2.12
C PHE A 159 11.92 5.46 -3.39
N VAL A 160 11.20 5.33 -4.50
CA VAL A 160 11.64 5.88 -5.78
C VAL A 160 11.34 7.36 -5.84
N ILE A 161 10.07 7.77 -5.82
CA ILE A 161 9.70 9.18 -6.01
C ILE A 161 10.07 10.01 -4.78
N GLY A 162 9.73 9.52 -3.58
CA GLY A 162 10.06 10.21 -2.33
C GLY A 162 11.57 10.22 -2.05
N GLY A 163 12.23 9.07 -2.19
CA GLY A 163 13.68 8.97 -2.04
C GLY A 163 14.43 9.85 -3.05
N PHE A 164 14.00 9.87 -4.31
CA PHE A 164 14.59 10.75 -5.32
C PHE A 164 14.40 12.22 -4.95
N ALA A 165 13.20 12.60 -4.48
CA ALA A 165 12.92 13.97 -4.09
C ALA A 165 13.85 14.46 -2.95
N LEU A 166 14.17 13.59 -1.99
CA LEU A 166 15.02 13.90 -0.83
C LEU A 166 16.52 13.83 -1.13
N LEU A 167 16.97 12.74 -1.72
CA LEU A 167 18.40 12.39 -1.83
C LEU A 167 18.98 12.75 -3.20
N LYS A 168 18.14 13.06 -4.19
CA LYS A 168 18.56 13.37 -5.57
C LYS A 168 19.52 12.33 -6.14
N PHE A 169 19.29 11.05 -5.81
CA PHE A 169 20.16 9.98 -6.30
C PHE A 169 20.04 9.79 -7.81
N GLY A 170 21.13 9.34 -8.44
CA GLY A 170 21.14 8.99 -9.87
C GLY A 170 20.50 7.62 -10.14
N VAL A 171 20.67 7.14 -11.37
CA VAL A 171 20.07 5.87 -11.87
C VAL A 171 20.32 4.69 -10.92
N VAL A 172 21.53 4.54 -10.40
CA VAL A 172 21.87 3.46 -9.45
C VAL A 172 21.00 3.53 -8.19
N GLY A 173 20.75 4.72 -7.66
CA GLY A 173 19.88 4.88 -6.50
C GLY A 173 18.42 4.58 -6.80
N ILE A 174 17.93 4.92 -8.01
CA ILE A 174 16.59 4.56 -8.47
C ILE A 174 16.44 3.04 -8.51
N LEU A 175 17.41 2.34 -9.11
CA LEU A 175 17.39 0.88 -9.20
C LEU A 175 17.44 0.20 -7.83
N LEU A 176 18.23 0.72 -6.89
CA LEU A 176 18.27 0.19 -5.52
C LEU A 176 16.95 0.44 -4.77
N ALA A 177 16.35 1.63 -4.92
CA ALA A 177 15.06 1.97 -4.33
C ALA A 177 13.92 1.10 -4.88
N LEU A 178 13.90 0.90 -6.20
CA LEU A 178 12.98 0.00 -6.90
C LEU A 178 13.20 -1.45 -6.45
N SER A 179 14.46 -1.86 -6.25
CA SER A 179 14.74 -3.21 -5.81
C SER A 179 14.26 -3.47 -4.39
N ALA A 180 14.48 -2.49 -3.50
CA ALA A 180 14.01 -2.55 -2.13
C ALA A 180 12.48 -2.61 -2.06
N SER A 181 11.76 -1.81 -2.85
CA SER A 181 10.29 -1.77 -2.82
C SER A 181 9.68 -3.13 -3.17
N PHE A 182 10.12 -3.76 -4.26
CA PHE A 182 9.61 -5.07 -4.69
C PHE A 182 9.99 -6.20 -3.73
N LEU A 183 11.21 -6.15 -3.18
CA LEU A 183 11.66 -7.15 -2.21
C LEU A 183 10.86 -7.06 -0.92
N PHE A 184 10.67 -5.86 -0.36
CA PHE A 184 9.90 -5.69 0.88
C PHE A 184 8.42 -6.00 0.69
N ALA A 185 7.82 -5.59 -0.43
CA ALA A 185 6.44 -5.94 -0.71
C ALA A 185 6.26 -7.46 -0.88
N GLY A 186 7.17 -8.11 -1.62
CA GLY A 186 7.19 -9.56 -1.76
C GLY A 186 7.36 -10.26 -0.40
N LEU A 187 8.24 -9.76 0.46
CA LEU A 187 8.45 -10.27 1.81
C LEU A 187 7.18 -10.20 2.65
N LEU A 188 6.46 -9.07 2.61
CA LEU A 188 5.20 -8.93 3.34
C LEU A 188 4.13 -9.89 2.82
N VAL A 189 3.99 -10.04 1.51
CA VAL A 189 3.07 -11.04 0.92
C VAL A 189 3.46 -12.45 1.35
N GLY A 190 4.75 -12.79 1.27
CA GLY A 190 5.25 -14.10 1.66
C GLY A 190 5.10 -14.40 3.15
N TYR A 191 5.14 -13.37 3.99
CA TYR A 191 5.05 -13.52 5.44
C TYR A 191 3.60 -13.63 5.93
N PHE A 192 2.67 -12.89 5.30
CA PHE A 192 1.27 -12.84 5.76
C PHE A 192 0.32 -13.74 4.96
N SER A 193 0.66 -14.12 3.73
CA SER A 193 -0.22 -14.98 2.93
C SER A 193 -0.22 -16.43 3.43
N PRO A 194 -1.39 -17.10 3.49
CA PRO A 194 -1.46 -18.54 3.73
C PRO A 194 -1.20 -19.40 2.48
N GLY A 195 -1.24 -18.81 1.27
CA GLY A 195 -1.30 -19.57 0.01
C GLY A 195 0.05 -20.02 -0.57
N VAL A 196 0.11 -20.14 -1.90
CA VAL A 196 1.38 -20.32 -2.64
C VAL A 196 2.09 -18.96 -2.69
N THR A 197 2.69 -18.58 -1.56
CA THR A 197 3.00 -17.18 -1.28
C THR A 197 4.07 -16.61 -2.20
N ILE A 198 5.07 -17.41 -2.61
CA ILE A 198 6.09 -17.00 -3.59
C ILE A 198 5.42 -16.56 -4.89
N MET A 199 4.48 -17.36 -5.42
CA MET A 199 3.84 -17.06 -6.70
C MET A 199 2.94 -15.83 -6.59
N GLU A 200 2.22 -15.69 -5.48
CA GLU A 200 1.37 -14.52 -5.20
C GLU A 200 2.19 -13.24 -5.13
N ALA A 201 3.35 -13.28 -4.46
CA ALA A 201 4.29 -12.17 -4.41
C ALA A 201 4.80 -11.81 -5.82
N GLY A 202 5.17 -12.81 -6.63
CA GLY A 202 5.58 -12.59 -8.02
C GLY A 202 4.51 -11.88 -8.86
N ILE A 203 3.26 -12.38 -8.83
CA ILE A 203 2.13 -11.77 -9.56
C ILE A 203 1.86 -10.35 -9.06
N ALA A 204 1.90 -10.12 -7.75
CA ALA A 204 1.76 -8.79 -7.15
C ALA A 204 2.84 -7.82 -7.64
N GLY A 205 4.09 -8.30 -7.76
CA GLY A 205 5.20 -7.53 -8.33
C GLY A 205 4.92 -7.10 -9.76
N VAL A 206 4.48 -8.02 -10.63
CA VAL A 206 4.12 -7.73 -12.03
C VAL A 206 2.99 -6.70 -12.11
N LEU A 207 1.91 -6.91 -11.37
CA LEU A 207 0.77 -5.98 -11.37
C LEU A 207 1.18 -4.60 -10.86
N SER A 208 2.10 -4.53 -9.89
CA SER A 208 2.61 -3.27 -9.38
C SER A 208 3.48 -2.55 -10.40
N VAL A 209 4.30 -3.26 -11.18
CA VAL A 209 5.04 -2.64 -12.31
C VAL A 209 4.07 -2.07 -13.34
N ILE A 210 3.03 -2.83 -13.72
CA ILE A 210 2.01 -2.35 -14.67
C ILE A 210 1.34 -1.08 -14.13
N LEU A 211 0.98 -1.07 -12.85
CA LEU A 211 0.35 0.08 -12.21
C LEU A 211 1.29 1.30 -12.15
N ASN A 212 2.58 1.08 -11.85
CA ASN A 212 3.60 2.14 -11.87
C ASN A 212 3.83 2.68 -13.28
N ALA A 213 3.93 1.81 -14.30
CA ALA A 213 4.07 2.22 -15.68
C ALA A 213 2.84 3.05 -16.13
N ALA A 214 1.62 2.58 -15.83
CA ALA A 214 0.40 3.31 -16.12
C ALA A 214 0.35 4.67 -15.42
N PHE A 215 0.82 4.74 -14.17
CA PHE A 215 0.99 5.99 -13.45
C PHE A 215 1.96 6.91 -14.19
N LEU A 216 3.20 6.49 -14.44
CA LEU A 216 4.20 7.34 -15.11
C LEU A 216 3.74 7.83 -16.49
N TYR A 217 3.09 6.96 -17.27
CA TYR A 217 2.51 7.32 -18.57
C TYR A 217 1.42 8.40 -18.44
N SER A 218 0.55 8.28 -17.43
CA SER A 218 -0.55 9.24 -17.19
C SER A 218 -0.06 10.65 -16.87
N PHE A 219 1.18 10.79 -16.40
CA PHE A 219 1.81 12.08 -16.09
C PHE A 219 2.86 12.53 -17.13
N ASN A 220 2.97 11.81 -18.26
CA ASN A 220 4.04 12.01 -19.26
C ASN A 220 5.45 11.98 -18.64
N LEU A 221 5.65 11.16 -17.60
CA LEU A 221 6.95 10.95 -16.96
C LEU A 221 7.75 9.82 -17.63
N LEU A 222 7.10 9.02 -18.47
CA LEU A 222 7.69 7.95 -19.26
C LEU A 222 7.36 8.19 -20.74
N MET A 223 8.36 8.14 -21.63
CA MET A 223 8.13 8.34 -23.06
C MET A 223 7.73 7.02 -23.76
N ALA A 224 6.96 7.12 -24.85
CA ALA A 224 6.39 5.95 -25.53
C ALA A 224 7.44 5.00 -26.14
N ASP A 225 8.60 5.52 -26.49
CA ASP A 225 9.75 4.79 -27.04
C ASP A 225 10.56 4.03 -25.97
N GLU A 226 10.30 4.29 -24.69
CA GLU A 226 10.97 3.66 -23.54
C GLU A 226 10.34 2.30 -23.14
N SER A 227 9.52 1.71 -24.02
CA SER A 227 8.83 0.43 -23.80
C SER A 227 9.74 -0.74 -23.38
N ILE A 228 11.03 -0.72 -23.75
CA ILE A 228 12.00 -1.75 -23.34
C ILE A 228 12.25 -1.74 -21.83
N TYR A 229 12.26 -0.56 -21.20
CA TYR A 229 12.46 -0.43 -19.76
C TYR A 229 11.27 -1.00 -18.98
N VAL A 230 10.05 -0.88 -19.50
CA VAL A 230 8.86 -1.50 -18.88
C VAL A 230 8.98 -3.02 -18.86
N VAL A 231 9.49 -3.64 -19.93
CA VAL A 231 9.69 -5.09 -19.99
C VAL A 231 10.80 -5.54 -19.03
N GLU A 232 11.89 -4.80 -18.94
CA GLU A 232 12.98 -5.06 -17.98
C GLU A 232 12.50 -4.90 -16.53
N GLU A 233 11.71 -3.85 -16.24
CA GLU A 233 11.10 -3.63 -14.93
C GLU A 233 10.09 -4.71 -14.57
N LEU A 234 9.31 -5.22 -15.53
CA LEU A 234 8.39 -6.34 -15.30
C LEU A 234 9.15 -7.59 -14.87
N ALA A 235 10.24 -7.91 -15.58
CA ALA A 235 11.08 -9.06 -15.25
C ALA A 235 11.78 -8.88 -13.88
N ALA A 236 12.34 -7.68 -13.62
CA ALA A 236 13.00 -7.38 -12.37
C ALA A 236 12.02 -7.39 -11.18
N GLY A 237 10.87 -6.73 -11.31
CA GLY A 237 9.82 -6.66 -10.30
C GLY A 237 9.28 -8.06 -9.97
N PHE A 238 9.03 -8.89 -10.99
CA PHE A 238 8.66 -10.29 -10.78
C PHE A 238 9.71 -11.05 -9.97
N VAL A 239 10.98 -11.07 -10.42
CA VAL A 239 12.05 -11.83 -9.76
C VAL A 239 12.31 -11.35 -8.34
N LEU A 240 12.34 -10.04 -8.11
CA LEU A 240 12.59 -9.48 -6.78
C LEU A 240 11.43 -9.73 -5.82
N SER A 241 10.18 -9.69 -6.30
CA SER A 241 9.04 -10.07 -5.48
C SER A 241 8.99 -11.57 -5.21
N LEU A 242 9.43 -12.44 -6.13
CA LEU A 242 9.61 -13.87 -5.83
C LEU A 242 10.64 -14.10 -4.71
N ILE A 243 11.78 -13.40 -4.77
CA ILE A 243 12.83 -13.48 -3.73
C ILE A 243 12.27 -12.99 -2.39
N GLY A 244 11.56 -11.86 -2.39
CA GLY A 244 10.85 -11.36 -1.22
C GLY A 244 9.88 -12.39 -0.66
N GLY A 245 9.00 -12.94 -1.49
CA GLY A 245 8.02 -13.96 -1.10
C GLY A 245 8.69 -15.18 -0.47
N TRP A 246 9.78 -15.67 -1.08
CA TRP A 246 10.54 -16.79 -0.53
C TRP A 246 11.13 -16.49 0.85
N LEU A 247 11.68 -15.29 1.06
CA LEU A 247 12.15 -14.86 2.38
C LEU A 247 10.99 -14.78 3.39
N GLY A 248 9.83 -14.28 2.96
CA GLY A 248 8.61 -14.23 3.77
C GLY A 248 8.17 -15.62 4.27
N GLU A 249 8.11 -16.61 3.38
CA GLU A 249 7.76 -18.00 3.75
C GLU A 249 8.73 -18.58 4.77
N LYS A 250 10.03 -18.28 4.61
CA LYS A 250 11.06 -18.75 5.56
C LYS A 250 10.88 -18.14 6.93
N LEU A 251 10.52 -16.85 7.01
CA LEU A 251 10.24 -16.17 8.27
C LEU A 251 8.96 -16.72 8.92
N GLN A 252 7.91 -16.96 8.14
CA GLN A 252 6.66 -17.56 8.61
C GLN A 252 6.91 -18.95 9.18
N ALA A 253 7.62 -19.82 8.45
CA ALA A 253 7.96 -21.16 8.90
C ALA A 253 8.84 -21.20 10.16
N PHE A 254 9.72 -20.20 10.34
CA PHE A 254 10.51 -20.06 11.56
C PHE A 254 9.61 -19.77 12.77
N MET A 255 8.67 -18.83 12.65
CA MET A 255 7.73 -18.45 13.70
C MET A 255 6.78 -19.60 14.09
N GLU A 256 6.31 -20.40 13.12
CA GLU A 256 5.47 -21.56 13.39
C GLU A 256 6.19 -22.66 14.19
N ASN A 257 7.49 -22.84 13.97
CA ASN A 257 8.28 -23.84 14.67
C ASN A 257 8.61 -23.41 16.11
N ASP A 258 8.90 -22.12 16.34
CA ASP A 258 9.15 -21.59 17.69
C ASP A 258 7.90 -21.70 18.59
N GLY A 259 6.71 -21.41 18.04
CA GLY A 259 5.44 -21.52 18.78
C GLY A 259 5.02 -22.96 19.14
N LYS A 260 5.61 -23.98 18.50
CA LYS A 260 5.43 -25.38 18.89
C LYS A 260 6.37 -25.79 20.03
N HIS A 261 7.58 -25.25 20.07
CA HIS A 261 8.55 -25.53 21.13
C HIS A 261 8.20 -24.88 22.47
N GLU A 262 7.44 -23.79 22.50
CA GLU A 262 6.92 -23.22 23.76
C GLU A 262 5.72 -23.97 24.36
N LYS A 263 5.10 -24.88 23.59
CA LYS A 263 3.93 -25.67 24.01
C LYS A 263 4.26 -27.10 24.46
N GLU A 264 5.54 -27.49 24.41
CA GLU A 264 6.08 -28.77 24.92
C GLU A 264 6.83 -28.57 26.25
#